data_AF-A0A8T1T7H8-F1
#
_entry.id   AF-A0A8T1T7H8-F1
#
_cell.length_a   1.000
_cell.length_b   1.000
_cell.length_c   1.000
_cell.angle_alpha   90.00
_cell.angle_beta   90.00
_cell.angle_gamma   90.00
#
_symmetry.space_group_name_H-M   'P 1'
#
loop_
_entity.id
_entity.type
_entity.pdbx_description
1 polymer ?
#
loop_
_entity_poly.entity_id
_entity_poly.type
_entity_poly.pdbx_seq_one_letter_code
_entity_poly.pdbx_strand_id
1 'polypeptide(L)'
;FGIWGLLDKESLVSERIAHLGSDPMLFFVVVGVAVSTVSLAGCMGALYENTCLLKFFTGGVITFVLLEILGGLVLYSLRHQVKGSLQNTMLVAVLRYQDDPDLRFIMDEIQMGLQCCGVESYQDWKMNV
;
A
#
# COMPACT_ATOMS: atom_id res chain seq x y z
N PHE A 1 -7.70 1.75 8.18
CA PHE A 1 -7.49 0.86 7.01
C PHE A 1 -6.57 -0.32 7.34
N GLY A 2 -5.30 -0.13 7.72
CA GLY A 2 -4.40 -1.26 8.01
C GLY A 2 -4.90 -2.26 9.07
N ILE A 3 -5.41 -1.76 10.21
CA ILE A 3 -5.96 -2.62 11.28
C ILE A 3 -7.21 -3.38 10.82
N TRP A 4 -8.10 -2.71 10.08
CA TRP A 4 -9.32 -3.34 9.53
C TRP A 4 -8.99 -4.43 8.51
N GLY A 5 -7.99 -4.19 7.64
CA GLY A 5 -7.51 -5.19 6.69
C GLY A 5 -6.82 -6.38 7.35
N LEU A 6 -6.14 -6.20 8.49
CA LEU A 6 -5.61 -7.32 9.29
C LEU A 6 -6.72 -8.14 9.93
N LEU A 7 -7.74 -7.49 10.49
CA LEU A 7 -8.87 -8.17 11.14
C LEU A 7 -9.70 -8.99 10.13
N ASP A 8 -9.87 -8.50 8.91
CA ASP A 8 -10.54 -9.24 7.84
C ASP A 8 -9.71 -10.47 7.40
N LYS A 9 -8.38 -10.32 7.33
CA LYS A 9 -7.43 -11.42 7.08
C LYS A 9 -7.28 -12.40 8.25
N GLU A 10 -7.52 -12.01 9.50
CA GLU A 10 -7.30 -12.86 10.69
C GLU A 10 -8.09 -14.19 10.63
N SER A 11 -9.23 -14.22 9.95
CA SER A 11 -10.04 -15.44 9.76
C SER A 11 -9.34 -16.53 8.92
N LEU A 12 -8.41 -16.16 8.03
CA LEU A 12 -7.64 -17.07 7.17
C LEU A 12 -6.17 -17.23 7.63
N VAL A 13 -5.67 -16.26 8.42
CA VAL A 13 -4.26 -16.18 8.84
C VAL A 13 -3.94 -17.10 10.00
N SER A 14 -4.88 -17.43 10.91
CA SER A 14 -4.61 -18.28 12.08
C SER A 14 -3.98 -19.64 11.74
N GLU A 15 -4.24 -20.20 10.55
CA GLU A 15 -3.66 -21.47 10.08
C GLU A 15 -2.28 -21.32 9.39
N ARG A 16 -1.83 -20.08 9.05
CA ARG A 16 -0.64 -19.79 8.21
C ARG A 16 0.35 -18.77 8.80
N ILE A 17 0.30 -18.48 10.11
CA ILE A 17 1.15 -17.47 10.78
C ILE A 17 2.66 -17.77 10.76
N ALA A 18 3.10 -18.98 10.37
CA ALA A 18 4.52 -19.36 10.49
C ALA A 18 5.46 -18.88 9.36
N HIS A 19 4.99 -18.22 8.29
CA HIS A 19 5.86 -17.76 7.18
C HIS A 19 5.90 -16.24 6.98
N LEU A 20 6.68 -15.58 7.86
CA LEU A 20 7.65 -14.51 7.57
C LEU A 20 7.18 -13.26 6.77
N GLY A 21 6.77 -12.21 7.51
CA GLY A 21 7.31 -10.85 7.35
C GLY A 21 7.07 -10.08 6.04
N SER A 22 6.17 -10.52 5.16
CA SER A 22 5.97 -9.90 3.83
C SER A 22 4.51 -9.55 3.53
N ASP A 23 3.70 -9.27 4.55
CA ASP A 23 2.33 -8.79 4.36
C ASP A 23 2.31 -7.26 4.21
N PRO A 24 1.87 -6.73 3.05
CA PRO A 24 1.80 -5.28 2.81
C PRO A 24 0.98 -4.55 3.88
N MET A 25 -0.01 -5.23 4.45
CA MET A 25 -0.91 -4.70 5.48
C MET A 25 -0.18 -4.42 6.81
N LEU A 26 0.76 -5.28 7.21
CA LEU A 26 1.57 -5.05 8.42
C LEU A 26 2.45 -3.82 8.26
N PHE A 27 3.05 -3.64 7.08
CA PHE A 27 3.84 -2.45 6.77
C PHE A 27 2.99 -1.16 6.91
N PHE A 28 1.77 -1.14 6.36
CA PHE A 28 0.86 0.00 6.52
C PHE A 28 0.52 0.31 7.98
N VAL A 29 0.34 -0.71 8.83
CA VAL A 29 0.08 -0.51 10.25
C VAL A 29 1.28 0.06 10.97
N VAL A 30 2.48 -0.49 10.74
CA VAL A 30 3.72 0.00 11.36
C VAL A 30 3.97 1.46 10.99
N VAL A 31 3.86 1.81 9.69
CA VAL A 31 4.01 3.19 9.22
C VAL A 31 2.95 4.09 9.85
N GLY A 32 1.68 3.66 9.88
CA GLY A 32 0.58 4.42 10.47
C GLY A 32 0.78 4.74 11.95
N VAL A 33 1.23 3.77 12.75
CA VAL A 33 1.55 3.97 14.17
C VAL A 33 2.74 4.92 14.32
N ALA A 34 3.80 4.73 13.54
CA ALA A 34 4.97 5.61 13.59
C ALA A 34 4.60 7.07 13.29
N VAL A 35 3.87 7.31 12.19
CA VAL A 35 3.43 8.68 11.83
C VAL A 35 2.52 9.26 12.92
N SER A 36 1.58 8.48 13.45
CA SER A 36 0.69 8.95 14.53
C SER A 36 1.48 9.37 15.78
N THR A 37 2.48 8.60 16.20
CA THR A 37 3.32 8.96 17.36
C THR A 37 4.12 10.23 17.12
N VAL A 38 4.68 10.42 15.92
CA VAL A 38 5.41 11.65 15.55
C VAL A 38 4.46 12.84 15.56
N SER A 39 3.26 12.71 14.99
CA SER A 39 2.24 13.77 15.01
C SER A 39 1.80 14.14 16.43
N LEU A 40 1.56 13.15 17.29
CA LEU A 40 1.21 13.39 18.70
C LEU A 40 2.33 14.09 19.47
N ALA A 41 3.59 13.71 19.24
CA ALA A 41 4.74 14.39 19.82
C ALA A 41 4.84 15.85 19.35
N GLY A 42 4.49 16.13 18.09
CA GLY A 42 4.38 17.49 17.55
C GLY A 42 3.27 18.29 18.23
N CYS A 43 2.07 17.73 18.37
CA CYS A 43 0.95 18.37 19.05
C CYS A 43 1.26 18.66 20.53
N MET A 44 1.80 17.69 21.26
CA MET A 44 2.21 17.88 22.66
C MET A 44 3.37 18.88 22.79
N GLY A 45 4.35 18.81 21.89
CA GLY A 45 5.49 19.74 21.87
C GLY A 45 5.07 21.19 21.69
N ALA A 46 4.06 21.44 20.84
CA ALA A 46 3.48 22.78 20.67
C ALA A 46 2.66 23.24 21.89
N LEU A 47 1.85 22.35 22.48
CA LEU A 47 1.01 22.67 23.63
C LEU A 47 1.79 22.94 24.92
N TYR A 48 2.87 22.20 25.16
CA TYR A 48 3.68 22.30 26.37
C TYR A 48 4.91 23.21 26.21
N GLU A 49 5.04 23.93 25.08
CA GLU A 49 6.23 24.72 24.70
C GLU A 49 7.55 23.93 24.84
N ASN A 50 7.49 22.61 24.66
CA ASN A 50 8.64 21.74 24.87
C ASN A 50 9.49 21.66 23.59
N THR A 51 10.55 22.46 23.56
CA THR A 51 11.50 22.54 22.43
C THR A 51 12.19 21.22 22.10
N CYS A 52 12.32 20.27 23.04
CA CYS A 52 12.90 18.96 22.77
C CYS A 52 11.98 18.10 21.90
N LEU A 53 10.69 18.04 22.23
CA LEU A 53 9.68 17.31 21.45
C LEU A 53 9.51 17.94 20.06
N LEU A 54 9.55 19.27 19.97
CA LEU A 54 9.45 19.97 18.70
C LEU A 54 10.64 19.66 17.77
N LYS A 55 11.87 19.58 18.31
CA LYS A 55 13.06 19.17 17.54
C LYS A 55 12.93 17.72 17.03
N PHE A 56 12.41 16.81 17.84
CA PHE A 56 12.18 15.44 17.43
C PHE A 56 11.14 15.36 16.30
N PHE A 57 10.03 16.10 16.42
CA PHE A 57 9.02 16.19 15.37
C PHE A 57 9.62 16.72 14.05
N THR A 58 10.35 17.84 14.11
CA THR A 58 11.00 18.42 12.92
C THR A 58 12.00 17.46 12.28
N GLY A 59 12.85 16.80 13.07
CA GLY A 59 13.80 15.81 12.57
C GLY A 59 13.12 14.60 11.93
N GLY A 60 12.03 14.11 12.55
CA GLY A 60 11.20 13.04 12.02
C GLY A 60 10.60 13.39 10.66
N VAL A 61 9.95 14.56 10.56
CA VAL A 61 9.35 15.03 9.30
C VAL A 61 10.39 15.20 8.20
N ILE A 62 11.55 15.80 8.50
CA ILE A 62 12.65 15.93 7.53
C ILE A 62 13.10 14.56 7.02
N THR A 63 13.25 13.59 7.94
CA THR A 63 13.64 12.23 7.58
C THR A 63 12.59 11.57 6.67
N PHE A 64 11.30 11.71 6.97
CA PHE A 64 10.22 11.21 6.12
C PHE A 64 10.26 11.84 4.72
N VAL A 65 10.45 13.16 4.62
CA VAL A 65 10.55 13.85 3.33
C VAL A 65 11.73 13.34 2.51
N LEU A 66 12.89 13.11 3.13
CA LEU A 66 14.05 12.54 2.44
C LEU A 66 13.77 11.11 1.94
N LEU A 67 13.08 10.29 2.74
CA LEU A 67 12.68 8.95 2.32
C LEU A 67 11.70 8.97 1.14
N GLU A 68 10.72 9.88 1.14
CA GLU A 68 9.79 10.09 0.02
C GLU A 68 10.53 10.49 -1.26
N ILE A 69 11.49 11.42 -1.17
CA ILE A 69 12.29 11.85 -2.32
C ILE A 69 13.14 10.69 -2.87
N LEU A 70 13.82 9.95 -2.00
CA LEU A 70 14.61 8.78 -2.40
C LEU A 70 13.73 7.70 -3.01
N GLY A 71 12.58 7.40 -2.39
CA GLY A 71 11.60 6.44 -2.89
C GLY A 71 11.07 6.85 -4.27
N GLY A 72 10.73 8.13 -4.45
CA GLY A 72 10.29 8.69 -5.73
C GLY A 72 11.37 8.58 -6.81
N LEU A 73 12.64 8.85 -6.46
CA LEU A 73 13.75 8.71 -7.40
C LEU A 73 13.97 7.25 -7.82
N VAL A 74 13.91 6.32 -6.86
CA VAL A 74 14.00 4.88 -7.12
C VAL A 74 12.84 4.43 -8.02
N LEU A 75 11.60 4.81 -7.69
CA LEU A 75 10.42 4.50 -8.48
C LEU A 75 10.53 5.05 -9.91
N TYR A 76 11.00 6.28 -10.06
CA TYR A 76 11.23 6.89 -11.37
C TYR A 76 12.28 6.13 -12.17
N SER A 77 13.41 5.76 -11.55
CA SER A 77 14.47 5.00 -12.20
C SER A 77 14.01 3.61 -12.66
N LEU A 78 13.12 2.97 -11.88
CA LEU A 78 12.58 1.65 -12.15
C LEU A 78 11.21 1.67 -12.86
N ARG A 79 10.76 2.84 -13.36
CA ARG A 79 9.41 3.02 -13.91
C ARG A 79 9.02 1.97 -14.97
N HIS A 80 9.97 1.55 -15.81
CA HIS A 80 9.71 0.56 -16.86
C HIS A 80 9.54 -0.84 -16.27
N GLN A 81 10.35 -1.20 -15.27
CA GLN A 81 10.24 -2.48 -14.57
C GLN A 81 8.94 -2.55 -13.77
N VAL A 82 8.60 -1.46 -13.07
CA VAL A 82 7.35 -1.36 -12.31
C VAL A 82 6.14 -1.44 -13.24
N LYS A 83 6.16 -0.76 -14.40
CA LYS A 83 5.09 -0.88 -15.40
C LYS A 83 4.93 -2.32 -15.89
N GLY A 84 6.03 -2.99 -16.27
CA GLY A 84 5.98 -4.37 -16.73
C GLY A 84 5.49 -5.34 -15.65
N SER A 85 5.97 -5.16 -14.41
CA SER A 85 5.50 -5.95 -13.27
C SER A 85 4.02 -5.73 -13.00
N LEU A 86 3.55 -4.48 -13.06
CA LEU A 86 2.14 -4.15 -12.85
C LEU A 86 1.25 -4.76 -13.95
N GLN A 87 1.68 -4.69 -15.22
CA GLN A 87 0.96 -5.31 -16.33
C GLN A 87 0.85 -6.83 -16.12
N ASN A 88 1.94 -7.50 -15.74
CA ASN A 88 1.92 -8.94 -15.44
C ASN A 88 0.98 -9.27 -14.27
N THR A 89 1.03 -8.50 -13.18
CA THR A 89 0.15 -8.70 -12.02
C THR A 89 -1.32 -8.48 -12.40
N MET A 90 -1.64 -7.46 -13.20
CA MET A 90 -3.01 -7.23 -13.66
C MET A 90 -3.50 -8.33 -14.61
N LEU A 91 -2.61 -8.90 -15.44
CA LEU A 91 -2.96 -10.00 -16.33
C LEU A 91 -3.28 -11.27 -15.51
N VAL A 92 -2.48 -11.55 -14.47
CA VAL A 92 -2.81 -12.61 -13.49
C VAL A 92 -4.12 -12.30 -12.77
N ALA A 93 -4.40 -11.03 -12.48
CA ALA A 93 -5.65 -10.62 -11.86
C ALA A 93 -6.87 -10.91 -12.76
N VAL A 94 -6.75 -10.69 -14.08
CA VAL A 94 -7.78 -11.04 -15.06
C VAL A 94 -8.03 -12.55 -15.10
N LEU A 95 -6.97 -13.37 -15.06
CA LEU A 95 -7.10 -14.84 -15.07
C LEU A 95 -7.75 -15.41 -13.80
N ARG A 96 -7.53 -14.77 -12.64
CA ARG A 96 -8.11 -15.19 -11.35
C ARG A 96 -9.41 -14.48 -10.98
N TYR A 97 -9.93 -13.66 -11.89
CA TYR A 97 -11.10 -12.84 -11.62
C TYR A 97 -12.33 -13.64 -11.17
N GLN A 98 -12.50 -14.88 -11.66
CA GLN A 98 -13.63 -15.73 -11.25
C GLN A 98 -13.39 -16.47 -9.92
N ASP A 99 -12.14 -16.71 -9.56
CA ASP A 99 -11.77 -17.53 -8.40
C ASP A 99 -11.81 -16.72 -7.09
N ASP A 100 -11.42 -15.45 -7.15
CA ASP A 100 -11.22 -14.59 -5.97
C ASP A 100 -12.24 -13.42 -5.96
N PRO A 101 -13.24 -13.39 -5.06
CA PRO A 101 -14.26 -12.34 -5.02
C PRO A 101 -13.68 -10.95 -4.71
N ASP A 102 -12.61 -10.89 -3.92
CA ASP A 102 -11.91 -9.64 -3.60
C ASP A 102 -11.23 -9.04 -4.83
N LEU A 103 -10.61 -9.90 -5.63
CA LEU A 103 -9.94 -9.51 -6.87
C LEU A 103 -10.94 -8.99 -7.90
N ARG A 104 -12.11 -9.64 -7.97
CA ARG A 104 -13.23 -9.19 -8.77
C ARG A 104 -13.70 -7.80 -8.38
N PHE A 105 -13.96 -7.57 -7.10
CA PHE A 105 -14.36 -6.26 -6.59
C PHE A 105 -13.33 -5.18 -6.93
N ILE A 106 -12.05 -5.44 -6.65
CA ILE A 106 -10.96 -4.49 -6.92
C ILE A 106 -10.85 -4.19 -8.42
N MET A 107 -10.92 -5.21 -9.28
CA MET A 107 -10.80 -5.03 -10.72
C MET A 107 -11.97 -4.25 -11.31
N ASP A 108 -13.19 -4.52 -10.83
CA ASP A 108 -14.39 -3.78 -11.24
C ASP A 108 -14.29 -2.31 -10.81
N GLU A 109 -13.88 -2.02 -9.57
CA GLU A 109 -13.68 -0.66 -9.07
C GLU A 109 -12.60 0.11 -9.88
N ILE A 110 -11.49 -0.54 -10.21
CA ILE A 110 -10.43 0.06 -11.04
C ILE A 110 -10.97 0.38 -12.43
N GLN A 111 -11.63 -0.56 -13.09
CA GLN A 111 -12.12 -0.39 -14.46
C GLN A 111 -13.26 0.62 -14.56
N MET A 112 -14.21 0.60 -13.62
CA MET A 112 -15.29 1.59 -13.55
C MET A 112 -14.74 2.98 -13.19
N GLY A 113 -13.81 3.05 -12.23
CA GLY A 113 -13.21 4.32 -11.78
C GLY A 113 -12.35 5.00 -12.84
N LEU A 114 -11.61 4.22 -13.64
CA LEU A 114 -10.76 4.73 -14.73
C LEU A 114 -11.46 4.71 -16.10
N GLN A 115 -12.69 4.20 -16.18
CA GLN A 115 -13.44 3.99 -17.42
C GLN A 115 -12.64 3.24 -18.51
N CYS A 116 -11.90 2.21 -18.10
CA CYS A 116 -11.08 1.38 -18.96
C CYS A 116 -11.54 -0.10 -18.92
N CYS A 117 -11.05 -0.93 -19.85
CA CYS A 117 -11.38 -2.35 -19.90
C CYS A 117 -10.17 -3.18 -20.36
N GLY A 118 -9.76 -4.15 -19.53
CA GLY A 118 -8.54 -4.94 -19.74
C GLY A 118 -7.27 -4.24 -19.29
N VAL A 119 -6.11 -4.88 -19.50
CA VAL A 119 -4.80 -4.36 -19.08
C VAL A 119 -4.22 -3.45 -20.17
N GLU A 120 -4.20 -3.94 -21.41
CA GLU A 120 -3.87 -3.17 -22.60
C GLU A 120 -5.09 -3.04 -23.53
N SER A 121 -5.97 -4.05 -23.55
CA SER A 121 -7.16 -4.06 -24.40
C SER A 121 -8.29 -4.90 -23.81
N TYR A 122 -9.52 -4.64 -24.24
CA TYR A 122 -10.68 -5.49 -23.91
C TYR A 122 -10.48 -6.96 -24.31
N GLN A 123 -9.56 -7.24 -25.25
CA GLN A 123 -9.24 -8.60 -25.71
C GLN A 123 -8.54 -9.44 -24.64
N ASP A 124 -7.95 -8.84 -23.62
CA ASP A 124 -7.24 -9.55 -22.54
C ASP A 124 -8.17 -10.51 -21.80
N TRP A 125 -9.47 -10.19 -21.75
CA TRP A 125 -10.51 -11.03 -21.15
C TRP A 125 -10.75 -12.35 -21.90
N LYS A 126 -10.33 -12.47 -23.16
CA LYS A 126 -10.44 -13.73 -23.91
C LYS A 126 -9.53 -14.83 -23.37
N MET A 127 -8.55 -14.48 -22.53
CA MET A 127 -7.69 -15.46 -21.86
C MET A 127 -8.35 -16.09 -20.63
N ASN A 128 -9.43 -15.48 -20.14
CA ASN A 128 -10.24 -15.94 -19.01
C ASN A 128 -11.48 -16.69 -19.54
N VAL A 129 -11.27 -17.76 -20.31
CA VAL A 129 -12.30 -18.63 -20.89
C VAL A 129 -12.32 -20.01 -20.24
#